data_AF-A0A9X3RY58-F1
#
_entry.id   AF-A0A9X3RY58-F1
#
_cell.length_a   1.000
_cell.length_b   1.000
_cell.length_c   1.000
_cell.angle_alpha   90.00
_cell.angle_beta   90.00
_cell.angle_gamma   90.00
#
_symmetry.space_group_name_H-M   'P 1'
#
loop_
_entity.id
_entity.type
_entity.pdbx_description
1 polymer ?
#
loop_
_entity_poly.entity_id
_entity_poly.type
_entity_poly.pdbx_seq_one_letter_code
_entity_poly.pdbx_strand_id
1 'polypeptide(L)'
;MKKFASAALAIALLAGCSSAPQVGWQQGSQVTMNTVNVELKSNLWVNLMPTIGEVQEQNVHGALYLKADNELPANLTVDALIIKQGDSEWEIDGDLLELRTHSENQWEVAFVWQIEADMEKSVDLALLLDDAGKKEWLVEKGIKIDKVY
;
A
#
# COMPACT_ATOMS: atom_id res chain seq x y z
N MET A 1 25.99 -27.27 -49.24
CA MET A 1 24.58 -26.94 -49.52
C MET A 1 24.15 -25.85 -48.55
N LYS A 2 23.80 -24.66 -49.05
CA LYS A 2 23.27 -23.54 -48.27
C LYS A 2 21.77 -23.76 -48.08
N LYS A 3 21.25 -23.53 -46.86
CA LYS A 3 20.15 -22.59 -46.55
C LYS A 3 19.68 -22.80 -45.11
N PHE A 4 19.98 -21.79 -44.30
CA PHE A 4 19.42 -21.52 -42.99
C PHE A 4 17.94 -21.16 -43.14
N ALA A 5 17.10 -21.64 -42.23
CA ALA A 5 15.74 -21.14 -42.06
C ALA A 5 15.43 -21.07 -40.55
N SER A 6 16.02 -20.08 -39.90
CA SER A 6 15.62 -19.63 -38.57
C SER A 6 14.44 -18.68 -38.75
N ALA A 7 13.22 -19.16 -38.51
CA ALA A 7 12.05 -18.31 -38.38
C ALA A 7 11.85 -17.98 -36.90
N ALA A 8 12.49 -16.91 -36.45
CA ALA A 8 12.21 -16.32 -35.14
C ALA A 8 10.94 -15.48 -35.29
N LEU A 9 9.82 -16.00 -34.77
CA LEU A 9 8.57 -15.27 -34.66
C LEU A 9 8.68 -14.32 -33.46
N ALA A 10 9.10 -13.09 -33.71
CA ALA A 10 9.11 -12.04 -32.71
C ALA A 10 7.67 -11.56 -32.47
N ILE A 11 7.02 -12.12 -31.47
CA ILE A 11 5.77 -11.58 -30.93
C ILE A 11 6.18 -10.50 -29.93
N ALA A 12 6.35 -9.26 -30.43
CA ALA A 12 6.37 -8.08 -29.58
C ALA A 12 4.93 -7.81 -29.13
N LEU A 13 4.56 -8.35 -27.96
CA LEU A 13 3.34 -7.94 -27.28
C LEU A 13 3.58 -6.54 -26.72
N LEU A 14 2.97 -5.55 -27.40
CA LEU A 14 2.73 -4.22 -26.87
C LEU A 14 1.79 -4.35 -25.67
N ALA A 15 2.34 -4.55 -24.48
CA ALA A 15 1.63 -4.35 -23.22
C ALA A 15 1.49 -2.84 -22.98
N GLY A 16 0.61 -2.21 -23.75
CA GLY A 16 0.14 -0.85 -23.56
C GLY A 16 -1.24 -0.88 -22.92
N CYS A 17 -1.31 -1.25 -21.64
CA CYS A 17 -2.48 -1.02 -20.81
C CYS A 17 -1.97 -0.33 -19.54
N SER A 18 -2.49 0.86 -19.26
CA SER A 18 -2.24 1.62 -18.04
C SER A 18 -2.83 0.86 -16.85
N SER A 19 -2.14 -0.19 -16.40
CA SER A 19 -2.34 -0.83 -15.11
C SER A 19 -1.47 -0.12 -14.08
N ALA A 20 -1.96 0.05 -12.86
CA ALA A 20 -1.14 0.47 -11.73
C ALA A 20 0.18 -0.35 -11.72
N PRO A 21 1.31 0.27 -11.38
CA PRO A 21 2.59 -0.43 -11.40
C PRO A 21 2.50 -1.66 -10.51
N GLN A 22 3.05 -2.80 -10.97
CA GLN A 22 3.12 -4.00 -10.15
C GLN A 22 3.83 -3.67 -8.83
N VAL A 23 3.29 -4.13 -7.70
CA VAL A 23 3.84 -3.86 -6.37
C VAL A 23 5.29 -4.33 -6.30
N GLY A 24 6.18 -3.39 -6.03
CA GLY A 24 7.58 -3.66 -5.81
C GLY A 24 7.84 -4.08 -4.37
N TRP A 25 7.46 -5.28 -3.94
CA TRP A 25 7.68 -5.77 -2.56
C TRP A 25 9.15 -5.76 -2.09
N GLN A 26 10.12 -5.47 -2.96
CA GLN A 26 11.53 -5.25 -2.61
C GLN A 26 11.86 -3.79 -2.22
N GLN A 27 10.94 -2.85 -2.47
CA GLN A 27 11.06 -1.47 -2.04
C GLN A 27 10.99 -1.37 -0.50
N GLY A 28 11.43 -0.23 0.01
CA GLY A 28 11.37 0.10 1.43
C GLY A 28 10.25 1.07 1.75
N SER A 29 10.22 1.47 3.01
CA SER A 29 9.24 2.41 3.54
C SER A 29 9.61 3.88 3.26
N GLN A 30 10.51 4.14 2.31
CA GLN A 30 10.95 5.48 1.94
C GLN A 30 11.03 5.63 0.43
N VAL A 31 10.62 6.80 -0.07
CA VAL A 31 10.71 7.16 -1.47
C VAL A 31 11.01 8.65 -1.62
N THR A 32 11.76 9.01 -2.66
CA THR A 32 11.95 10.41 -3.04
C THR A 32 11.01 10.77 -4.19
N MET A 33 10.09 11.70 -3.95
CA MET A 33 9.13 12.21 -4.94
C MET A 33 9.24 13.73 -5.01
N ASN A 34 9.40 14.28 -6.21
CA ASN A 34 9.62 15.72 -6.41
C ASN A 34 10.68 16.34 -5.47
N THR A 35 11.80 15.63 -5.28
CA THR A 35 12.93 16.04 -4.41
C THR A 35 12.63 16.05 -2.91
N VAL A 36 11.45 15.58 -2.49
CA VAL A 36 11.03 15.42 -1.10
C VAL A 36 11.17 13.95 -0.71
N ASN A 37 11.81 13.67 0.42
CA ASN A 37 11.89 12.31 0.95
C ASN A 37 10.67 12.03 1.82
N VAL A 38 9.88 11.02 1.46
CA VAL A 38 8.67 10.61 2.16
C VAL A 38 8.90 9.24 2.80
N GLU A 39 8.63 9.13 4.10
CA GLU A 39 8.70 7.91 4.90
C GLU A 39 7.30 7.45 5.31
N LEU A 40 7.03 6.15 5.16
CA LEU A 40 5.84 5.47 5.67
C LEU A 40 6.14 4.82 7.02
N LYS A 41 5.26 5.04 7.99
CA LYS A 41 5.19 4.29 9.25
C LYS A 41 3.76 3.94 9.60
N SER A 42 3.51 2.68 9.89
CA SER A 42 2.15 2.15 10.01
C SER A 42 1.89 1.60 11.40
N ASN A 43 0.68 1.86 11.90
CA ASN A 43 0.16 1.20 13.09
C ASN A 43 -1.14 0.51 12.72
N LEU A 44 -1.25 -0.77 13.07
CA LEU A 44 -2.42 -1.59 12.81
C LEU A 44 -2.95 -2.14 14.13
N TRP A 45 -4.27 -2.17 14.28
CA TRP A 45 -4.88 -2.78 15.45
C TRP A 45 -6.25 -3.38 15.16
N VAL A 46 -6.64 -4.33 16.02
CA VAL A 46 -8.02 -4.83 16.10
C VAL A 46 -8.62 -4.42 17.44
N ASN A 47 -9.89 -4.05 17.42
CA ASN A 47 -10.64 -3.76 18.64
C ASN A 47 -11.34 -5.05 19.13
N LEU A 48 -10.95 -5.52 20.31
CA LEU A 48 -11.51 -6.71 20.94
C LEU A 48 -12.45 -6.38 22.10
N MET A 49 -12.84 -5.10 22.26
CA MET A 49 -13.84 -4.72 23.25
C MET A 49 -15.16 -5.48 23.00
N PRO A 50 -15.73 -6.16 24.01
CA PRO A 50 -16.96 -6.90 23.84
C PRO A 50 -18.14 -5.94 23.63
N THR A 51 -18.80 -6.03 22.48
CA THR A 51 -20.10 -5.39 22.25
C THR A 51 -21.22 -6.36 22.62
N ILE A 52 -22.18 -5.92 23.44
CA ILE A 52 -23.30 -6.77 23.84
C ILE A 52 -24.22 -6.98 22.63
N GLY A 53 -24.34 -8.22 22.16
CA GLY A 53 -25.36 -8.62 21.18
C GLY A 53 -24.95 -8.56 19.71
N GLU A 54 -23.68 -8.28 19.41
CA GLU A 54 -23.17 -8.24 18.03
C GLU A 54 -22.16 -9.37 17.76
N VAL A 55 -22.16 -9.87 16.52
CA VAL A 55 -21.07 -10.73 16.03
C VAL A 55 -19.85 -9.83 15.86
N GLN A 56 -18.75 -10.18 16.54
CA GLN A 56 -17.53 -9.39 16.50
C GLN A 56 -16.88 -9.55 15.11
N GLU A 57 -17.15 -8.61 14.21
CA GLU A 57 -16.42 -8.49 12.95
C GLU A 57 -15.00 -8.03 13.28
N GLN A 58 -14.01 -8.88 13.00
CA GLN A 58 -12.59 -8.57 13.23
C GLN A 58 -12.08 -7.63 12.14
N ASN A 59 -12.45 -6.36 12.26
CA ASN A 59 -11.95 -5.31 11.39
C ASN A 59 -10.57 -4.87 11.86
N VAL A 60 -9.63 -4.80 10.92
CA VAL A 60 -8.33 -4.19 11.13
C VAL A 60 -8.47 -2.69 10.89
N HIS A 61 -8.10 -1.93 11.90
CA HIS A 61 -7.93 -0.50 11.83
C HIS A 61 -6.47 -0.20 11.48
N GLY A 62 -6.25 0.78 10.62
CA GLY A 62 -4.91 1.24 10.27
C GLY A 62 -4.79 2.75 10.34
N ALA A 63 -3.62 3.20 10.81
CA ALA A 63 -3.16 4.57 10.73
C ALA A 63 -1.74 4.58 10.14
N LEU A 64 -1.64 4.99 8.88
CA LEU A 64 -0.41 5.01 8.09
C LEU A 64 0.06 6.45 7.98
N TYR A 65 1.20 6.75 8.59
CA TYR A 65 1.77 8.09 8.61
C TYR A 65 2.75 8.25 7.46
N LEU A 66 2.46 9.23 6.60
CA LEU A 66 3.36 9.74 5.59
C LEU A 66 4.08 10.95 6.17
N LYS A 67 5.38 10.81 6.41
CA LYS A 67 6.22 11.89 6.96
C LYS A 67 7.27 12.30 5.95
N ALA A 68 7.32 13.58 5.65
CA ALA A 68 8.30 14.14 4.73
C ALA A 68 9.36 15.00 5.45
N ASP A 69 10.53 15.12 4.83
CA ASP A 69 11.59 16.03 5.27
C ASP A 69 11.27 17.51 4.96
N ASN A 70 10.36 17.76 4.02
CA ASN A 70 9.80 19.06 3.66
C ASN A 70 8.27 18.95 3.47
N GLU A 71 7.64 20.00 2.94
CA GLU A 71 6.21 19.96 2.59
C GLU A 71 5.91 18.80 1.62
N LEU A 72 4.85 18.05 1.90
CA LEU A 72 4.36 17.01 1.01
C LEU A 72 3.85 17.66 -0.30
N PRO A 73 4.10 17.05 -1.47
CA PRO A 73 3.66 17.60 -2.74
C PRO A 73 2.15 17.89 -2.77
N ALA A 74 1.76 19.07 -3.25
CA ALA A 74 0.36 19.51 -3.24
C ALA A 74 -0.59 18.63 -4.10
N ASN A 75 -0.03 17.91 -5.07
CA ASN A 75 -0.78 16.99 -5.94
C ASN A 75 -0.66 15.53 -5.49
N LEU A 76 -0.08 15.26 -4.32
CA LEU A 76 0.08 13.91 -3.82
C LEU A 76 -1.29 13.32 -3.49
N THR A 77 -1.59 12.15 -4.05
CA THR A 77 -2.77 11.34 -3.73
C THR A 77 -2.35 9.94 -3.31
N VAL A 78 -3.28 9.24 -2.67
CA VAL A 78 -3.14 7.84 -2.31
C VAL A 78 -4.10 7.06 -3.19
N ASP A 79 -3.55 6.20 -4.05
CA ASP A 79 -4.34 5.50 -5.06
C ASP A 79 -4.80 4.12 -4.60
N ALA A 80 -4.02 3.46 -3.75
CA ALA A 80 -4.33 2.12 -3.26
C ALA A 80 -3.49 1.78 -2.02
N LEU A 81 -4.02 0.87 -1.21
CA LEU A 81 -3.31 0.18 -0.14
C LEU A 81 -3.43 -1.33 -0.36
N ILE A 82 -2.31 -2.05 -0.28
CA ILE A 82 -2.29 -3.51 -0.28
C ILE A 82 -1.75 -4.01 1.05
N ILE A 83 -2.52 -4.88 1.68
CA ILE A 83 -2.15 -5.61 2.90
C ILE A 83 -1.76 -7.02 2.48
N LYS A 84 -0.61 -7.52 2.92
CA LYS A 84 -0.12 -8.87 2.59
C LYS A 84 0.20 -9.68 3.83
N GLN A 85 -0.25 -10.93 3.86
CA GLN A 85 0.17 -11.92 4.85
C GLN A 85 0.41 -13.28 4.17
N GLY A 86 1.68 -13.66 4.04
CA GLY A 86 2.05 -14.86 3.29
C GLY A 86 1.64 -14.74 1.82
N ASP A 87 0.78 -15.66 1.36
CA ASP A 87 0.27 -15.68 -0.02
C ASP A 87 -1.02 -14.87 -0.19
N SER A 88 -1.63 -14.41 0.90
CA SER A 88 -2.85 -13.60 0.87
C SER A 88 -2.53 -12.13 0.68
N GLU A 89 -3.30 -11.46 -0.18
CA GLU A 89 -3.26 -10.01 -0.42
C GLU A 89 -4.69 -9.45 -0.40
N TRP A 90 -4.86 -8.32 0.28
CA TRP A 90 -6.11 -7.55 0.34
C TRP A 90 -5.84 -6.14 -0.16
N GLU A 91 -6.54 -5.75 -1.22
CA GLU A 91 -6.44 -4.42 -1.82
C GLU A 91 -7.59 -3.53 -1.35
N ILE A 92 -7.24 -2.30 -1.01
CA ILE A 92 -8.18 -1.24 -0.64
C ILE A 92 -7.95 -0.11 -1.63
N ASP A 93 -9.00 0.24 -2.35
CA ASP A 93 -9.00 1.37 -3.29
C ASP A 93 -8.79 2.70 -2.53
N GLY A 94 -8.03 3.62 -3.12
CA GLY A 94 -7.74 4.94 -2.55
C GLY A 94 -8.99 5.73 -2.17
N ASP A 95 -10.09 5.59 -2.91
CA ASP A 95 -11.36 6.25 -2.62
C ASP A 95 -12.03 5.77 -1.31
N LEU A 96 -11.60 4.61 -0.79
CA LEU A 96 -12.06 4.03 0.47
C LEU A 96 -11.14 4.37 1.65
N LEU A 97 -10.00 5.02 1.39
CA LEU A 97 -9.04 5.46 2.40
C LEU A 97 -9.37 6.89 2.85
N GLU A 98 -9.25 7.15 4.15
CA GLU A 98 -9.44 8.48 4.69
C GLU A 98 -8.08 9.19 4.80
N LEU A 99 -7.89 10.26 4.03
CA LEU A 99 -6.70 11.11 4.13
C LEU A 99 -6.92 12.23 5.14
N ARG A 100 -6.05 12.30 6.15
CA ARG A 100 -6.07 13.30 7.22
C ARG A 100 -4.77 14.09 7.23
N THR A 101 -4.86 15.42 7.10
CA THR A 101 -3.69 16.30 7.15
C THR A 101 -3.40 16.71 8.60
N HIS A 102 -2.26 16.31 9.14
CA HIS A 102 -1.79 16.74 10.47
C HIS A 102 -0.95 18.01 10.39
N SER A 103 -0.09 18.11 9.37
CA SER A 103 0.72 19.29 9.03
C SER A 103 1.07 19.26 7.53
N GLU A 104 1.76 20.30 7.05
CA GLU A 104 2.22 20.40 5.66
C GLU A 104 3.19 19.28 5.27
N ASN A 105 3.91 18.70 6.24
CA ASN A 105 4.89 17.62 6.03
C ASN A 105 4.47 16.28 6.66
N GLN A 106 3.24 16.16 7.17
CA GLN A 106 2.75 14.94 7.79
C GLN A 106 1.27 14.73 7.51
N TRP A 107 0.97 13.67 6.75
CA TRP A 107 -0.38 13.19 6.51
C TRP A 107 -0.57 11.81 7.14
N GLU A 108 -1.82 11.45 7.41
CA GLU A 108 -2.25 10.13 7.85
C GLU A 108 -3.24 9.56 6.85
N VAL A 109 -3.03 8.31 6.48
CA VAL A 109 -3.98 7.49 5.72
C VAL A 109 -4.62 6.53 6.71
N ALA A 110 -5.92 6.69 6.95
CA ALA A 110 -6.67 5.90 7.90
C ALA A 110 -7.66 4.97 7.18
N PHE A 111 -7.87 3.78 7.74
CA PHE A 111 -8.85 2.83 7.21
C PHE A 111 -9.39 1.90 8.30
N VAL A 112 -10.53 1.29 8.00
CA VAL A 112 -11.10 0.15 8.73
C VAL A 112 -11.50 -0.88 7.69
N TRP A 113 -10.90 -2.06 7.73
CA TRP A 113 -11.10 -3.07 6.70
C TRP A 113 -11.19 -4.48 7.28
N GLN A 114 -12.07 -5.28 6.70
CA GLN A 114 -12.19 -6.68 7.05
C GLN A 114 -11.19 -7.50 6.24
N ILE A 115 -10.27 -8.19 6.92
CA ILE A 115 -9.32 -9.12 6.29
C ILE A 115 -9.35 -10.47 6.99
N GLU A 116 -9.14 -11.53 6.23
CA GLU A 116 -9.02 -12.90 6.75
C GLU A 116 -7.56 -13.21 7.12
N ALA A 117 -6.96 -12.37 7.98
CA ALA A 117 -5.58 -12.52 8.43
C ALA A 117 -5.49 -13.25 9.78
N ASP A 118 -4.36 -13.90 10.04
CA ASP A 118 -3.98 -14.38 11.36
C ASP A 118 -3.47 -13.19 12.20
N MET A 119 -4.27 -12.77 13.19
CA MET A 119 -4.00 -11.60 14.04
C MET A 119 -2.81 -11.79 15.00
N GLU A 120 -2.23 -12.99 15.10
CA GLU A 120 -0.99 -13.24 15.84
C GLU A 120 0.28 -13.03 14.99
N LYS A 121 0.13 -12.86 13.67
CA LYS A 121 1.23 -12.71 12.73
C LYS A 121 1.33 -11.28 12.22
N SER A 122 2.55 -10.90 11.84
CA SER A 122 2.78 -9.63 11.17
C SER A 122 2.24 -9.66 9.73
N VAL A 123 2.00 -8.46 9.21
CA VAL A 123 1.65 -8.21 7.80
C VAL A 123 2.68 -7.28 7.17
N ASP A 124 2.73 -7.29 5.85
CA ASP A 124 3.41 -6.28 5.06
C ASP A 124 2.37 -5.35 4.43
N LEU A 125 2.69 -4.07 4.29
CA LEU A 125 1.85 -3.07 3.65
C LEU A 125 2.58 -2.49 2.44
N ALA A 126 1.83 -2.21 1.39
CA ALA A 126 2.27 -1.42 0.26
C ALA A 126 1.26 -0.29 -0.01
N LEU A 127 1.70 0.96 0.04
CA LEU A 127 0.89 2.15 -0.21
C LEU A 127 1.29 2.77 -1.55
N LEU A 128 0.34 2.91 -2.47
CA LEU A 128 0.56 3.55 -3.76
C LEU A 128 0.32 5.05 -3.64
N LEU A 129 1.37 5.82 -3.86
CA LEU A 129 1.30 7.27 -3.96
C LEU A 129 1.30 7.68 -5.42
N ASP A 130 0.53 8.70 -5.78
CA ASP A 130 0.58 9.36 -7.08
C ASP A 130 0.89 10.85 -6.87
N ASP A 131 1.92 11.35 -7.54
CA ASP A 131 2.24 12.77 -7.60
C ASP A 131 2.18 13.23 -9.06
N ALA A 132 1.07 13.87 -9.42
CA ALA A 132 0.83 14.39 -10.77
C ALA A 132 1.01 13.36 -11.91
N GLY A 133 0.59 12.11 -11.68
CA GLY A 133 0.69 10.99 -12.61
C GLY A 133 1.94 10.12 -12.40
N LYS A 134 2.85 10.51 -11.51
CA LYS A 134 4.02 9.70 -11.15
C LYS A 134 3.69 8.82 -9.95
N LYS A 135 3.42 7.54 -10.24
CA LYS A 135 3.07 6.54 -9.23
C LYS A 135 4.29 5.84 -8.64
N GLU A 136 4.36 5.75 -7.31
CA GLU A 136 5.42 5.07 -6.57
C GLU A 136 4.83 4.29 -5.39
N TRP A 137 5.38 3.12 -5.11
CA TRP A 137 5.01 2.30 -3.95
C TRP A 137 5.93 2.58 -2.77
N LEU A 138 5.33 2.75 -1.59
CA LEU A 138 5.99 2.67 -0.29
C LEU A 138 5.67 1.33 0.35
N VAL A 139 6.69 0.57 0.76
CA VAL A 139 6.50 -0.78 1.33
C VAL A 139 7.07 -0.85 2.73
N GLU A 140 6.22 -1.16 3.71
CA GLU A 140 6.63 -1.40 5.09
C GLU A 140 6.31 -2.86 5.46
N LYS A 141 7.28 -3.54 6.08
CA LYS A 141 7.22 -5.00 6.31
C LYS A 141 7.22 -5.34 7.78
N GLY A 142 6.63 -6.49 8.12
CA GLY A 142 6.68 -7.04 9.47
C GLY A 142 5.91 -6.23 10.50
N ILE A 143 4.84 -5.56 10.06
CA ILE A 143 3.99 -4.72 10.91
C ILE A 143 3.11 -5.62 11.76
N LYS A 144 3.13 -5.42 13.07
CA LYS A 144 2.28 -6.16 14.00
C LYS A 144 0.86 -5.59 13.99
N ILE A 145 -0.12 -6.47 14.20
CA ILE A 145 -1.49 -6.07 14.45
C ILE A 145 -1.69 -6.09 15.97
N ASP A 146 -1.79 -4.91 16.57
CA ASP A 146 -2.01 -4.78 18.00
C ASP A 146 -3.44 -5.13 18.39
N LYS A 147 -3.62 -5.59 19.62
CA LYS A 147 -4.93 -5.92 20.18
C LYS A 147 -5.30 -4.89 21.23
N VAL A 148 -6.39 -4.17 20.99
CA VAL A 148 -6.91 -3.16 21.91
C VAL A 148 -8.11 -3.74 22.66
N TYR A 149 -8.10 -3.61 23.99
CA TYR A 149 -9.08 -4.16 24.93
C TYR A 149 -9.70 -3.07 25.79
#